data_AF-A0A142XS66-F1
#
_entry.id   AF-A0A142XS66-F1
#
_cell.length_a   1.000
_cell.length_b   1.000
_cell.length_c   1.000
_cell.angle_alpha   90.00
_cell.angle_beta   90.00
_cell.angle_gamma   90.00
#
_symmetry.space_group_name_H-M   'P 1'
#
loop_
_entity.id
_entity.type
_entity.pdbx_description
1 polymer ?
#
loop_
_entity_poly.entity_id
_entity_poly.type
_entity_poly.pdbx_seq_one_letter_code
_entity_poly.pdbx_strand_id
1 'polypeptide(L)'
;MKLVVKTILVLLALTSVSIMAALQFHPGAATEPPPPPVFGDATIRAKAGTSDIVIRTTARTAGAIHSLTWGGKEFVDSFDHGRQIQSASNFDSGKEFVPEVFNPTEAGSLADGRGPTSTSKLLELSAKENELTTLNRMAFWLKPGEKSLGNPARNTVALSDHYLTKRVTIGFKGLPHAIEYRTTFLVPNSEKHTYAQFEAVTGYMPAEFNTFLRFDSKKGQLLPLTDGPGEQADPVVLSSADRKHAMGVYAPGLPSKGFEGAGYGRFRFAPEKVVKWNCVFRLKNQDGVLGGDHQFRCFVVVGTAADCEATLAALHKEFTK
;
A
#
# COMPACT_ATOMS: atom_id res chain seq x y z
N MET A 1 63.78 -3.26 51.26
CA MET A 1 63.81 -1.89 50.66
C MET A 1 62.57 -1.17 51.20
N LYS A 2 62.59 0.02 51.86
CA LYS A 2 63.28 1.31 51.59
C LYS A 2 62.99 1.80 50.16
N LEU A 3 62.49 3.00 49.86
CA LEU A 3 62.19 4.25 50.61
C LEU A 3 60.91 4.85 49.92
N VAL A 4 60.23 5.97 50.26
CA VAL A 4 60.49 7.23 50.98
C VAL A 4 59.18 7.72 51.65
N VAL A 5 59.24 8.58 52.67
CA VAL A 5 58.11 9.38 53.19
C VAL A 5 58.28 10.85 52.77
N LYS A 6 57.22 11.53 52.30
CA LYS A 6 57.17 13.01 52.38
C LYS A 6 55.76 13.59 52.41
N THR A 7 55.47 14.32 53.50
CA THR A 7 54.26 15.11 53.73
C THR A 7 54.38 16.49 53.08
N ILE A 8 53.27 17.05 52.61
CA ILE A 8 53.05 18.50 52.52
C ILE A 8 51.78 18.83 53.30
N LEU A 9 51.79 19.97 53.97
CA LEU A 9 50.74 20.48 54.86
C LEU A 9 50.51 21.96 54.51
N VAL A 10 49.27 22.46 54.57
CA VAL A 10 48.87 23.75 55.20
C VAL A 10 47.37 24.02 54.98
N LEU A 11 46.81 24.73 55.97
CA LEU A 11 45.43 25.16 56.19
C LEU A 11 44.66 25.74 54.99
N LEU A 12 43.34 25.51 54.99
CA LEU A 12 42.35 26.57 55.22
C LEU A 12 41.07 25.98 55.83
N ALA A 13 40.16 26.82 56.34
CA ALA A 13 39.11 26.43 57.30
C ALA A 13 37.73 26.99 56.94
N LEU A 14 36.68 26.43 57.59
CA LEU A 14 35.26 26.89 57.58
C LEU A 14 34.59 26.83 56.18
N THR A 15 33.48 26.12 55.96
CA THR A 15 32.25 26.06 56.78
C THR A 15 31.50 24.73 56.65
N SER A 16 30.56 24.48 57.56
CA SER A 16 29.69 23.30 57.58
C SER A 16 28.41 23.49 56.77
N VAL A 17 28.14 22.60 55.80
CA VAL A 17 26.82 22.44 55.16
C VAL A 17 26.45 20.95 55.14
N SER A 18 25.48 20.57 55.97
CA SER A 18 24.96 19.19 56.00
C SER A 18 23.95 18.98 54.87
N ILE A 19 24.39 18.44 53.74
CA ILE A 19 23.48 18.01 52.67
C ILE A 19 22.86 16.65 53.05
N MET A 20 21.70 16.68 53.70
CA MET A 20 20.81 15.52 53.70
C MET A 20 20.25 15.32 52.30
N ALA A 21 20.78 14.33 51.57
CA ALA A 21 20.23 13.90 50.31
C ALA A 21 18.89 13.19 50.55
N ALA A 22 17.78 13.93 50.49
CA ALA A 22 16.44 13.37 50.54
C ALA A 22 16.21 12.49 49.30
N LEU A 23 16.02 11.18 49.49
CA LEU A 23 15.56 10.29 48.42
C LEU A 23 14.13 10.67 48.04
N GLN A 24 14.00 11.54 47.04
CA GLN A 24 12.73 11.76 46.35
C GLN A 24 12.39 10.51 45.54
N PHE A 25 11.63 9.61 46.15
CA PHE A 25 10.88 8.57 45.44
C PHE A 25 10.01 9.25 44.38
N HIS A 26 10.49 9.25 43.14
CA HIS A 26 9.66 9.58 42.00
C HIS A 26 8.62 8.46 41.88
N PRO A 27 7.30 8.76 41.89
CA PRO A 27 6.31 7.75 41.55
C PRO A 27 6.64 7.26 40.14
N GLY A 28 6.76 5.94 39.98
CA GLY A 28 7.11 5.35 38.68
C GLY A 28 6.12 5.82 37.61
N ALA A 29 6.65 6.24 36.46
CA ALA A 29 5.82 6.70 35.35
C ALA A 29 4.76 5.64 35.04
N ALA A 30 3.50 6.00 35.24
CA ALA A 30 2.39 5.12 34.91
C ALA A 30 2.46 4.83 33.42
N THR A 31 2.68 3.57 33.05
CA THR A 31 2.59 3.14 31.66
C THR A 31 1.20 3.50 31.17
N GLU A 32 1.12 4.36 30.13
CA GLU A 32 -0.17 4.73 29.56
C GLU A 32 -0.94 3.46 29.18
N PRO A 33 -2.27 3.42 29.42
CA PRO A 33 -3.07 2.28 28.98
C PRO A 33 -2.88 2.10 27.48
N PRO A 34 -2.74 0.85 26.98
CA PRO A 34 -2.51 0.62 25.57
C PRO A 34 -3.63 1.28 24.74
N PRO A 35 -3.30 1.89 23.59
CA PRO A 35 -4.30 2.56 22.76
C PRO A 35 -5.44 1.60 22.41
N PRO A 36 -6.68 2.10 22.28
CA PRO A 36 -7.85 1.26 22.04
C PRO A 36 -7.68 0.43 20.75
N PRO A 37 -8.21 -0.80 20.72
CA PRO A 37 -8.03 -1.69 19.57
C PRO A 37 -8.64 -1.06 18.30
N VAL A 38 -7.84 -1.02 17.23
CA VAL A 38 -8.25 -0.42 15.96
C VAL A 38 -9.20 -1.35 15.22
N PHE A 39 -10.49 -1.01 15.22
CA PHE A 39 -11.50 -1.73 14.45
C PHE A 39 -11.26 -1.51 12.94
N GLY A 40 -10.93 -2.59 12.22
CA GLY A 40 -10.69 -2.52 10.78
C GLY A 40 -11.96 -2.54 9.92
N ASP A 41 -13.13 -2.77 10.51
CA ASP A 41 -14.43 -2.76 9.83
C ASP A 41 -14.90 -1.32 9.63
N ALA A 42 -15.00 -0.87 8.38
CA ALA A 42 -15.47 0.46 8.04
C ALA A 42 -16.22 0.51 6.71
N THR A 43 -16.93 1.60 6.45
CA THR A 43 -17.66 1.83 5.20
C THR A 43 -17.66 3.31 4.84
N ILE A 44 -17.34 3.62 3.58
CA ILE A 44 -17.47 4.97 2.99
C ILE A 44 -18.31 4.89 1.73
N ARG A 45 -18.97 5.99 1.35
CA ARG A 45 -19.83 6.04 0.16
C ARG A 45 -19.92 7.44 -0.46
N ALA A 46 -20.15 7.47 -1.77
CA ALA A 46 -20.62 8.68 -2.46
C ALA A 46 -21.46 8.32 -3.69
N LYS A 47 -22.26 9.28 -4.17
CA LYS A 47 -23.09 9.12 -5.37
C LYS A 47 -22.23 9.12 -6.63
N ALA A 48 -22.43 8.15 -7.53
CA ALA A 48 -21.83 8.14 -8.86
C ALA A 48 -22.85 7.66 -9.90
N GLY A 49 -23.27 8.58 -10.79
CA GLY A 49 -24.32 8.34 -11.75
C GLY A 49 -25.63 7.92 -11.06
N THR A 50 -26.20 6.79 -11.49
CA THR A 50 -27.45 6.25 -10.94
C THR A 50 -27.30 5.60 -9.56
N SER A 51 -26.10 5.17 -9.17
CA SER A 51 -25.85 4.38 -7.96
C SER A 51 -24.96 5.09 -6.95
N ASP A 52 -24.66 4.42 -5.83
CA ASP A 52 -23.59 4.81 -4.92
C ASP A 52 -22.36 3.95 -5.27
N ILE A 53 -21.15 4.52 -5.20
CA ILE A 53 -19.95 3.73 -4.92
C ILE A 53 -19.91 3.55 -3.41
N VAL A 54 -19.77 2.31 -2.94
CA VAL A 54 -19.61 1.97 -1.52
C VAL A 54 -18.36 1.11 -1.37
N ILE A 55 -17.41 1.58 -0.57
CA ILE A 55 -16.14 0.90 -0.26
C ILE A 55 -16.19 0.43 1.20
N ARG A 56 -15.68 -0.79 1.46
CA ARG A 56 -15.58 -1.36 2.80
C ARG A 56 -14.20 -1.94 3.07
N THR A 57 -13.71 -1.76 4.30
CA THR A 57 -12.59 -2.51 4.87
C THR A 57 -13.12 -3.54 5.87
N THR A 58 -12.28 -4.49 6.28
CA THR A 58 -12.60 -5.40 7.39
C THR A 58 -11.43 -5.55 8.35
N ALA A 59 -11.72 -5.91 9.60
CA ALA A 59 -10.73 -6.26 10.62
C ALA A 59 -9.77 -7.38 10.17
N ARG A 60 -10.23 -8.26 9.27
CA ARG A 60 -9.43 -9.32 8.65
C ARG A 60 -8.23 -8.77 7.88
N THR A 61 -8.44 -7.79 6.98
CA THR A 61 -7.47 -7.43 5.92
C THR A 61 -6.64 -6.17 6.22
N ALA A 62 -6.37 -5.88 7.49
CA ALA A 62 -5.42 -4.84 7.94
C ALA A 62 -5.57 -3.43 7.31
N GLY A 63 -6.78 -3.02 6.93
CA GLY A 63 -7.08 -1.74 6.28
C GLY A 63 -7.18 -1.77 4.75
N ALA A 64 -6.78 -2.87 4.09
CA ALA A 64 -7.01 -3.07 2.66
C ALA A 64 -8.51 -3.12 2.33
N ILE A 65 -8.89 -2.67 1.12
CA ILE A 65 -10.29 -2.60 0.71
C ILE A 65 -10.79 -4.02 0.42
N HIS A 66 -11.73 -4.46 1.26
CA HIS A 66 -12.32 -5.79 1.21
C HIS A 66 -13.44 -5.88 0.17
N SER A 67 -14.24 -4.83 0.00
CA SER A 67 -15.41 -4.79 -0.91
C SER A 67 -15.52 -3.41 -1.56
N LEU A 68 -15.89 -3.40 -2.84
CA LEU A 68 -16.24 -2.20 -3.60
C LEU A 68 -17.49 -2.50 -4.42
N THR A 69 -18.61 -1.89 -4.06
CA THR A 69 -19.89 -2.09 -4.76
C THR A 69 -20.36 -0.83 -5.49
N TRP A 70 -20.81 -0.97 -6.73
CA TRP A 70 -21.52 0.06 -7.50
C TRP A 70 -22.54 -0.59 -8.44
N GLY A 71 -23.69 0.05 -8.69
CA GLY A 71 -24.67 -0.44 -9.66
C GLY A 71 -25.22 -1.83 -9.35
N GLY A 72 -25.33 -2.17 -8.05
CA GLY A 72 -25.75 -3.49 -7.56
C GLY A 72 -24.69 -4.60 -7.68
N LYS A 73 -23.47 -4.28 -8.13
CA LYS A 73 -22.39 -5.23 -8.41
C LYS A 73 -21.24 -5.09 -7.42
N GLU A 74 -20.67 -6.21 -6.98
CA GLU A 74 -19.38 -6.28 -6.28
C GLU A 74 -18.24 -6.42 -7.29
N PHE A 75 -17.15 -5.69 -7.05
CA PHE A 75 -15.99 -5.60 -7.95
C PHE A 75 -14.74 -6.31 -7.39
N VAL A 76 -14.74 -6.76 -6.13
CA VAL A 76 -13.56 -7.36 -5.45
C VAL A 76 -13.76 -8.85 -5.17
N ASP A 77 -12.88 -9.71 -5.70
CA ASP A 77 -12.83 -11.14 -5.35
C ASP A 77 -12.04 -11.37 -4.04
N SER A 78 -12.58 -10.92 -2.92
CA SER A 78 -11.86 -10.80 -1.64
C SER A 78 -11.55 -12.13 -0.89
N PHE A 79 -11.39 -13.22 -1.63
CA PHE A 79 -11.39 -14.62 -1.18
C PHE A 79 -10.26 -14.99 -0.20
N ASP A 80 -9.04 -14.50 -0.47
CA ASP A 80 -7.83 -14.69 0.35
C ASP A 80 -7.13 -13.32 0.54
N HIS A 81 -6.00 -13.27 1.26
CA HIS A 81 -5.27 -12.03 1.56
C HIS A 81 -4.44 -11.48 0.38
N GLY A 82 -4.45 -12.15 -0.79
CA GLY A 82 -3.85 -11.62 -2.01
C GLY A 82 -4.79 -10.71 -2.80
N ARG A 83 -6.12 -10.83 -2.64
CA ARG A 83 -7.12 -10.36 -3.63
C ARG A 83 -7.97 -9.15 -3.21
N GLN A 84 -7.47 -8.30 -2.34
CA GLN A 84 -8.13 -7.03 -2.00
C GLN A 84 -7.88 -5.97 -3.09
N ILE A 85 -8.60 -4.84 -3.03
CA ILE A 85 -8.03 -3.60 -3.58
C ILE A 85 -7.01 -3.11 -2.55
N GLN A 86 -5.73 -3.27 -2.88
CA GLN A 86 -4.63 -3.12 -1.92
C GLN A 86 -3.35 -2.59 -2.55
N SER A 87 -2.35 -2.36 -1.72
CA SER A 87 -1.02 -1.85 -2.08
C SER A 87 0.11 -2.80 -1.64
N ALA A 88 1.23 -2.80 -2.34
CA ALA A 88 2.41 -3.61 -2.00
C ALA A 88 3.71 -2.98 -2.53
N SER A 89 4.85 -3.34 -1.95
CA SER A 89 6.18 -2.95 -2.41
C SER A 89 7.10 -4.18 -2.54
N ASN A 90 8.05 -4.15 -3.46
CA ASN A 90 9.01 -5.22 -3.74
C ASN A 90 10.40 -4.59 -3.89
N PHE A 91 11.42 -5.16 -3.26
CA PHE A 91 12.78 -4.62 -3.31
C PHE A 91 13.84 -5.67 -3.63
N ASP A 92 14.97 -5.21 -4.14
CA ASP A 92 16.11 -6.07 -4.48
C ASP A 92 16.96 -6.51 -3.27
N SER A 93 16.79 -5.89 -2.10
CA SER A 93 17.63 -6.11 -0.90
C SER A 93 19.15 -6.03 -1.18
N GLY A 94 19.58 -5.21 -2.14
CA GLY A 94 20.99 -5.09 -2.56
C GLY A 94 21.53 -6.32 -3.32
N LYS A 95 20.65 -7.12 -3.94
CA LYS A 95 20.97 -8.31 -4.74
C LYS A 95 20.29 -8.21 -6.11
N GLU A 96 20.30 -9.29 -6.90
CA GLU A 96 19.43 -9.38 -8.07
C GLU A 96 17.95 -9.25 -7.67
N PHE A 97 17.15 -8.49 -8.43
CA PHE A 97 15.73 -8.34 -8.19
C PHE A 97 14.97 -9.61 -8.59
N VAL A 98 14.20 -10.16 -7.66
CA VAL A 98 13.21 -11.22 -7.90
C VAL A 98 11.91 -10.75 -7.25
N PRO A 99 10.75 -10.85 -7.91
CA PRO A 99 9.46 -10.55 -7.27
C PRO A 99 9.22 -11.40 -6.02
N GLU A 100 8.37 -10.91 -5.11
CA GLU A 100 7.83 -11.60 -3.93
C GLU A 100 8.84 -12.01 -2.82
N VAL A 101 10.13 -12.19 -3.13
CA VAL A 101 11.13 -12.65 -2.14
C VAL A 101 11.49 -11.62 -1.06
N PHE A 102 11.21 -10.34 -1.29
CA PHE A 102 11.28 -9.29 -0.28
C PHE A 102 10.18 -8.26 -0.57
N ASN A 103 8.96 -8.63 -0.19
CA ASN A 103 7.74 -7.98 -0.64
C ASN A 103 6.83 -7.65 0.55
N PRO A 104 6.91 -6.43 1.11
CA PRO A 104 5.88 -5.92 2.01
C PRO A 104 4.52 -5.77 1.31
N THR A 105 3.45 -6.18 1.99
CA THR A 105 2.07 -6.25 1.47
C THR A 105 1.06 -5.69 2.46
N GLU A 106 0.10 -4.91 1.98
CA GLU A 106 -0.90 -4.26 2.82
C GLU A 106 -1.82 -5.25 3.54
N ALA A 107 -2.56 -6.10 2.81
CA ALA A 107 -3.66 -6.87 3.38
C ALA A 107 -3.19 -8.00 4.31
N GLY A 108 -2.04 -8.61 4.04
CA GLY A 108 -1.48 -9.73 4.80
C GLY A 108 -0.47 -10.54 4.00
N SER A 109 -0.01 -11.65 4.59
CA SER A 109 0.90 -12.63 3.96
C SER A 109 0.15 -13.73 3.22
N LEU A 110 0.84 -14.46 2.34
CA LEU A 110 0.34 -15.65 1.64
C LEU A 110 -0.28 -16.65 2.62
N ALA A 111 0.42 -16.88 3.74
CA ALA A 111 0.06 -17.86 4.74
C ALA A 111 -1.07 -17.41 5.70
N ASP A 112 -1.54 -16.16 5.61
CA ASP A 112 -2.80 -15.74 6.23
C ASP A 112 -4.00 -16.20 5.39
N GLY A 113 -3.83 -16.39 4.07
CA GLY A 113 -4.77 -17.05 3.17
C GLY A 113 -6.22 -16.59 3.31
N ARG A 114 -7.13 -17.54 3.59
CA ARG A 114 -8.56 -17.28 3.85
C ARG A 114 -8.89 -17.01 5.33
N GLY A 115 -7.87 -16.89 6.18
CA GLY A 115 -8.03 -16.75 7.63
C GLY A 115 -8.73 -15.45 8.06
N PRO A 116 -9.23 -15.38 9.30
CA PRO A 116 -9.94 -14.21 9.84
C PRO A 116 -9.02 -13.08 10.30
N THR A 117 -7.71 -13.29 10.27
CA THR A 117 -6.67 -12.37 10.78
C THR A 117 -5.55 -12.22 9.76
N SER A 118 -4.94 -11.04 9.72
CA SER A 118 -3.74 -10.74 8.94
C SER A 118 -2.48 -10.74 9.82
N THR A 119 -1.34 -11.06 9.21
CA THR A 119 -0.01 -10.79 9.78
C THR A 119 0.34 -9.29 9.73
N SER A 120 -0.23 -8.53 8.78
CA SER A 120 -0.12 -7.06 8.73
C SER A 120 -0.90 -6.42 9.86
N LYS A 121 -0.41 -5.31 10.41
CA LYS A 121 -1.03 -4.64 11.56
C LYS A 121 -1.61 -3.28 11.17
N LEU A 122 -2.93 -3.17 11.22
CA LEU A 122 -3.62 -1.88 11.19
C LEU A 122 -3.28 -1.10 12.47
N LEU A 123 -2.85 0.16 12.34
CA LEU A 123 -2.42 1.03 13.43
C LEU A 123 -3.33 2.24 13.61
N GLU A 124 -3.90 2.74 12.51
CA GLU A 124 -4.93 3.78 12.52
C GLU A 124 -5.97 3.50 11.43
N LEU A 125 -7.23 3.82 11.71
CA LEU A 125 -8.29 3.88 10.70
C LEU A 125 -9.22 5.05 11.01
N SER A 126 -9.61 5.80 9.99
CA SER A 126 -10.66 6.80 10.03
C SER A 126 -11.51 6.71 8.77
N ALA A 127 -12.84 6.73 8.92
CA ALA A 127 -13.78 6.67 7.82
C ALA A 127 -14.92 7.68 8.05
N LYS A 128 -15.10 8.61 7.12
CA LYS A 128 -16.12 9.66 7.19
C LYS A 128 -16.66 9.96 5.80
N GLU A 129 -17.99 9.92 5.64
CA GLU A 129 -18.68 10.24 4.39
C GLU A 129 -18.13 9.46 3.18
N ASN A 130 -17.35 10.11 2.32
CA ASN A 130 -16.74 9.58 1.11
C ASN A 130 -15.23 9.29 1.24
N GLU A 131 -14.65 9.42 2.44
CA GLU A 131 -13.20 9.35 2.67
C GLU A 131 -12.80 8.33 3.75
N LEU A 132 -11.82 7.49 3.41
CA LEU A 132 -11.17 6.51 4.26
C LEU A 132 -9.68 6.86 4.36
N THR A 133 -9.13 6.89 5.57
CA THR A 133 -7.68 6.97 5.82
C THR A 133 -7.26 5.80 6.72
N THR A 134 -6.13 5.17 6.42
CA THR A 134 -5.54 4.10 7.23
C THR A 134 -4.02 4.23 7.33
N LEU A 135 -3.46 3.92 8.49
CA LEU A 135 -2.03 3.61 8.66
C LEU A 135 -1.90 2.13 9.02
N ASN A 136 -1.05 1.39 8.30
CA ASN A 136 -0.71 0.03 8.67
C ASN A 136 0.81 -0.23 8.63
N ARG A 137 1.24 -1.30 9.32
CA ARG A 137 2.57 -1.89 9.24
C ARG A 137 2.46 -3.20 8.47
N MET A 138 3.16 -3.29 7.34
CA MET A 138 2.97 -4.36 6.36
C MET A 138 3.66 -5.68 6.77
N ALA A 139 2.98 -6.80 6.58
CA ALA A 139 3.62 -8.12 6.54
C ALA A 139 4.53 -8.25 5.32
N PHE A 140 5.50 -9.15 5.35
CA PHE A 140 6.07 -9.70 4.14
C PHE A 140 5.11 -10.76 3.57
N TRP A 141 4.97 -10.80 2.24
CA TRP A 141 4.13 -11.78 1.54
C TRP A 141 4.52 -13.22 1.87
N LEU A 142 5.82 -13.50 1.89
CA LEU A 142 6.40 -14.80 2.25
C LEU A 142 6.91 -14.81 3.70
N LYS A 143 6.76 -15.95 4.38
CA LYS A 143 7.41 -16.21 5.66
C LYS A 143 8.89 -16.60 5.47
N PRO A 144 9.75 -16.40 6.49
CA PRO A 144 11.15 -16.81 6.42
C PRO A 144 11.28 -18.31 6.07
N GLY A 145 12.04 -18.61 5.03
CA GLY A 145 12.23 -19.98 4.51
C GLY A 145 11.27 -20.41 3.40
N GLU A 146 10.18 -19.67 3.15
CA GLU A 146 9.33 -19.85 1.96
C GLU A 146 10.04 -19.36 0.69
N LYS A 147 9.41 -19.56 -0.47
CA LYS A 147 10.02 -19.28 -1.79
C LYS A 147 9.02 -18.71 -2.78
N SER A 148 9.49 -17.83 -3.66
CA SER A 148 8.83 -17.54 -4.94
C SER A 148 9.81 -17.67 -6.09
N LEU A 149 9.35 -18.14 -7.26
CA LEU A 149 10.17 -18.43 -8.44
C LEU A 149 11.44 -19.25 -8.11
N GLY A 150 11.31 -20.24 -7.22
CA GLY A 150 12.41 -21.09 -6.72
C GLY A 150 13.40 -20.41 -5.74
N ASN A 151 13.36 -19.08 -5.63
CA ASN A 151 14.25 -18.27 -4.81
C ASN A 151 13.73 -18.15 -3.37
N PRO A 152 14.60 -18.21 -2.34
CA PRO A 152 14.19 -18.06 -0.94
C PRO A 152 13.79 -16.62 -0.60
N ALA A 153 12.78 -16.51 0.25
CA ALA A 153 12.42 -15.27 0.94
C ALA A 153 13.63 -14.69 1.69
N ARG A 154 13.81 -13.37 1.61
CA ARG A 154 15.00 -12.64 2.11
C ARG A 154 14.76 -12.01 3.49
N ASN A 155 13.51 -11.99 3.96
CA ASN A 155 13.12 -11.56 5.28
C ASN A 155 13.38 -12.64 6.36
N THR A 156 13.78 -12.19 7.55
CA THR A 156 14.04 -13.04 8.73
C THR A 156 12.87 -13.09 9.72
N VAL A 157 11.86 -12.23 9.52
CA VAL A 157 10.61 -12.14 10.29
C VAL A 157 9.42 -11.99 9.34
N ALA A 158 8.20 -12.29 9.81
CA ALA A 158 6.99 -12.22 8.97
C ALA A 158 6.39 -10.79 8.88
N LEU A 159 6.59 -9.95 9.90
CA LEU A 159 6.12 -8.56 9.92
C LEU A 159 7.30 -7.62 9.59
N SER A 160 7.21 -6.87 8.49
CA SER A 160 8.25 -5.92 8.08
C SER A 160 8.27 -4.66 8.96
N ASP A 161 9.30 -3.81 8.86
CA ASP A 161 9.30 -2.45 9.39
C ASP A 161 8.87 -1.40 8.33
N HIS A 162 8.25 -1.83 7.22
CA HIS A 162 7.65 -0.93 6.23
C HIS A 162 6.22 -0.56 6.66
N TYR A 163 5.85 0.70 6.50
CA TYR A 163 4.52 1.21 6.84
C TYR A 163 3.84 1.79 5.60
N LEU A 164 2.51 1.70 5.57
CA LEU A 164 1.67 2.27 4.51
C LEU A 164 0.65 3.22 5.13
N THR A 165 0.76 4.51 4.81
CA THR A 165 -0.33 5.47 4.97
C THR A 165 -1.13 5.49 3.67
N LYS A 166 -2.45 5.31 3.75
CA LYS A 166 -3.35 5.32 2.60
C LYS A 166 -4.51 6.27 2.86
N ARG A 167 -4.89 7.05 1.83
CA ARG A 167 -6.10 7.88 1.80
C ARG A 167 -6.89 7.61 0.53
N VAL A 168 -8.18 7.30 0.68
CA VAL A 168 -9.09 6.93 -0.40
C VAL A 168 -10.31 7.84 -0.34
N THR A 169 -10.57 8.61 -1.40
CA THR A 169 -11.66 9.58 -1.46
C THR A 169 -12.52 9.30 -2.71
N ILE A 170 -13.81 9.01 -2.53
CA ILE A 170 -14.73 8.75 -3.64
C ILE A 170 -15.17 10.09 -4.26
N GLY A 171 -14.88 10.27 -5.54
CA GLY A 171 -15.13 11.49 -6.31
C GLY A 171 -13.93 12.43 -6.36
N PHE A 172 -13.59 12.94 -7.56
CA PHE A 172 -12.51 13.90 -7.75
C PHE A 172 -12.89 15.02 -8.73
N LYS A 173 -12.84 16.29 -8.29
CA LYS A 173 -13.10 17.50 -9.12
C LYS A 173 -14.36 17.43 -10.01
N GLY A 174 -15.45 16.87 -9.49
CA GLY A 174 -16.72 16.71 -10.24
C GLY A 174 -16.78 15.46 -11.12
N LEU A 175 -15.78 14.58 -11.09
CA LEU A 175 -15.81 13.22 -11.63
C LEU A 175 -16.20 12.24 -10.51
N PRO A 176 -17.47 11.86 -10.35
CA PRO A 176 -17.89 11.02 -9.22
C PRO A 176 -17.49 9.55 -9.39
N HIS A 177 -17.20 9.12 -10.63
CA HIS A 177 -16.72 7.78 -10.96
C HIS A 177 -15.20 7.60 -10.75
N ALA A 178 -14.47 8.65 -10.38
CA ALA A 178 -13.07 8.59 -9.99
C ALA A 178 -12.94 8.47 -8.47
N ILE A 179 -12.31 7.39 -8.00
CA ILE A 179 -11.88 7.22 -6.60
C ILE A 179 -10.41 7.63 -6.53
N GLU A 180 -10.11 8.75 -5.87
CA GLU A 180 -8.74 9.16 -5.63
C GLU A 180 -8.11 8.23 -4.57
N TYR A 181 -6.99 7.60 -4.92
CA TYR A 181 -6.29 6.62 -4.08
C TYR A 181 -4.83 7.08 -3.92
N ARG A 182 -4.49 7.57 -2.72
CA ARG A 182 -3.15 8.05 -2.37
C ARG A 182 -2.48 7.09 -1.40
N THR A 183 -1.19 6.84 -1.61
CA THR A 183 -0.36 6.01 -0.74
C THR A 183 0.97 6.67 -0.45
N THR A 184 1.41 6.55 0.79
CA THR A 184 2.78 6.84 1.23
C THR A 184 3.36 5.56 1.81
N PHE A 185 4.39 5.03 1.16
CA PHE A 185 5.17 3.90 1.66
C PHE A 185 6.38 4.43 2.42
N LEU A 186 6.47 4.15 3.72
CA LEU A 186 7.67 4.42 4.51
C LEU A 186 8.63 3.24 4.40
N VAL A 187 9.75 3.45 3.72
CA VAL A 187 10.85 2.48 3.56
C VAL A 187 11.90 2.70 4.67
N PRO A 188 12.33 1.68 5.42
CA PRO A 188 13.31 1.86 6.50
C PRO A 188 14.68 2.39 6.02
N ASN A 189 15.16 3.45 6.65
CA ASN A 189 16.47 4.07 6.34
C ASN A 189 17.68 3.13 6.58
N SER A 190 17.49 2.08 7.39
CA SER A 190 18.45 1.00 7.61
C SER A 190 18.61 0.07 6.40
N GLU A 191 17.55 -0.14 5.62
CA GLU A 191 17.57 -1.02 4.45
C GLU A 191 18.31 -0.37 3.27
N LYS A 192 18.81 -1.20 2.34
CA LYS A 192 19.62 -0.77 1.20
C LYS A 192 19.14 -1.51 -0.04
N HIS A 193 18.75 -0.74 -1.06
CA HIS A 193 18.20 -1.24 -2.30
C HIS A 193 18.74 -0.44 -3.48
N THR A 194 18.95 -1.04 -4.65
CA THR A 194 19.21 -0.31 -5.91
C THR A 194 17.99 -0.26 -6.83
N TYR A 195 16.99 -1.10 -6.54
CA TYR A 195 15.72 -1.19 -7.24
C TYR A 195 14.56 -1.38 -6.25
N ALA A 196 13.50 -0.61 -6.46
CA ALA A 196 12.23 -0.71 -5.75
C ALA A 196 11.07 -0.69 -6.76
N GLN A 197 10.11 -1.59 -6.57
CA GLN A 197 8.85 -1.65 -7.32
C GLN A 197 7.68 -1.48 -6.35
N PHE A 198 6.90 -0.42 -6.52
CA PHE A 198 5.72 -0.13 -5.71
C PHE A 198 4.46 -0.42 -6.53
N GLU A 199 3.75 -1.49 -6.18
CA GLU A 199 2.38 -1.72 -6.63
C GLU A 199 1.47 -0.81 -5.80
N ALA A 200 1.41 0.46 -6.20
CA ALA A 200 0.77 1.53 -5.46
C ALA A 200 -0.74 1.28 -5.26
N VAL A 201 -1.39 0.65 -6.24
CA VAL A 201 -2.70 0.02 -6.06
C VAL A 201 -2.89 -1.12 -7.08
N THR A 202 -3.54 -2.19 -6.64
CA THR A 202 -4.05 -3.29 -7.46
C THR A 202 -5.53 -3.50 -7.21
N GLY A 203 -6.24 -4.07 -8.19
CA GLY A 203 -7.62 -4.54 -8.04
C GLY A 203 -7.78 -5.95 -8.61
N TYR A 204 -8.38 -6.84 -7.83
CA TYR A 204 -8.70 -8.22 -8.20
C TYR A 204 -10.22 -8.37 -8.34
N MET A 205 -10.70 -8.64 -9.55
CA MET A 205 -12.13 -8.78 -9.87
C MET A 205 -12.50 -10.23 -10.20
N PRO A 206 -13.74 -10.66 -9.93
CA PRO A 206 -14.25 -11.96 -10.38
C PRO A 206 -14.09 -12.16 -11.90
N ALA A 207 -13.85 -13.39 -12.35
CA ALA A 207 -13.53 -13.70 -13.76
C ALA A 207 -14.58 -13.27 -14.81
N GLU A 208 -15.78 -12.86 -14.41
CA GLU A 208 -16.80 -12.26 -15.29
C GLU A 208 -16.44 -10.88 -15.83
N PHE A 209 -15.48 -10.17 -15.20
CA PHE A 209 -14.84 -8.96 -15.72
C PHE A 209 -13.84 -9.32 -16.85
N ASN A 210 -14.34 -10.09 -17.81
CA ASN A 210 -13.58 -10.86 -18.79
C ASN A 210 -13.09 -10.05 -20.00
N THR A 211 -13.56 -8.81 -20.16
CA THR A 211 -13.25 -7.94 -21.30
C THR A 211 -12.15 -6.95 -20.92
N PHE A 212 -10.98 -7.13 -21.53
CA PHE A 212 -9.74 -6.39 -21.23
C PHE A 212 -9.58 -5.20 -22.17
N LEU A 213 -9.22 -4.03 -21.62
CA LEU A 213 -9.11 -2.77 -22.36
C LEU A 213 -7.86 -1.99 -21.96
N ARG A 214 -7.36 -1.16 -22.89
CA ARG A 214 -6.47 -0.03 -22.61
C ARG A 214 -7.13 1.29 -22.98
N PHE A 215 -6.83 2.35 -22.25
CA PHE A 215 -7.25 3.71 -22.60
C PHE A 215 -6.21 4.37 -23.52
N ASP A 216 -6.52 4.46 -24.80
CA ASP A 216 -5.67 5.13 -25.79
C ASP A 216 -5.81 6.65 -25.62
N SER A 217 -4.90 7.23 -24.85
CA SER A 217 -4.86 8.65 -24.48
C SER A 217 -4.91 9.61 -25.68
N LYS A 218 -4.34 9.22 -26.82
CA LYS A 218 -4.31 10.01 -28.06
C LYS A 218 -5.66 10.05 -28.78
N LYS A 219 -6.52 9.06 -28.55
CA LYS A 219 -7.88 8.98 -29.08
C LYS A 219 -8.96 9.35 -28.06
N GLY A 220 -8.62 9.31 -26.77
CA GLY A 220 -9.58 9.46 -25.68
C GLY A 220 -10.53 8.28 -25.51
N GLN A 221 -10.13 7.07 -25.91
CA GLN A 221 -11.01 5.91 -26.09
C GLN A 221 -10.47 4.62 -25.46
N LEU A 222 -11.36 3.75 -24.98
CA LEU A 222 -11.06 2.39 -24.54
C LEU A 222 -10.99 1.45 -25.74
N LEU A 223 -9.79 0.97 -26.04
CA LEU A 223 -9.53 -0.02 -27.09
C LEU A 223 -9.33 -1.42 -26.50
N PRO A 224 -9.61 -2.51 -27.26
CA PRO A 224 -9.31 -3.87 -26.83
C PRO A 224 -7.84 -4.05 -26.44
N LEU A 225 -7.61 -4.83 -25.39
CA LEU A 225 -6.29 -5.22 -24.90
C LEU A 225 -6.24 -6.76 -24.77
N THR A 226 -5.07 -7.35 -24.99
CA THR A 226 -4.85 -8.79 -24.73
C THR A 226 -4.89 -9.08 -23.22
N ASP A 227 -5.41 -10.23 -22.84
CA ASP A 227 -5.69 -10.57 -21.43
C ASP A 227 -4.44 -10.89 -20.58
N GLY A 228 -3.27 -10.90 -21.22
CA GLY A 228 -1.97 -10.86 -20.55
C GLY A 228 -1.25 -12.21 -20.56
N PRO A 229 -0.41 -12.49 -19.54
CA PRO A 229 -0.05 -11.62 -18.41
C PRO A 229 0.83 -10.41 -18.82
N GLY A 230 1.21 -9.59 -17.84
CA GLY A 230 2.26 -8.57 -17.96
C GLY A 230 1.77 -7.13 -18.06
N GLU A 231 2.69 -6.20 -18.27
CA GLU A 231 2.47 -4.75 -18.20
C GLU A 231 2.55 -4.03 -19.55
N GLN A 232 2.01 -2.82 -19.58
CA GLN A 232 2.03 -1.87 -20.69
C GLN A 232 1.94 -0.41 -20.16
N ALA A 233 1.98 0.57 -21.06
CA ALA A 233 2.13 2.00 -20.71
C ALA A 233 0.81 2.78 -20.55
N ASP A 234 -0.28 2.35 -21.17
CA ASP A 234 -1.59 3.02 -21.09
C ASP A 234 -2.41 2.54 -19.88
N PRO A 235 -3.36 3.34 -19.36
CA PRO A 235 -4.29 2.91 -18.31
C PRO A 235 -5.08 1.65 -18.69
N VAL A 236 -5.28 0.73 -17.75
CA VAL A 236 -6.02 -0.54 -17.94
C VAL A 236 -7.42 -0.44 -17.34
N VAL A 237 -8.41 -1.01 -18.05
CA VAL A 237 -9.79 -1.22 -17.55
C VAL A 237 -10.21 -2.65 -17.84
N LEU A 238 -10.77 -3.34 -16.84
CA LEU A 238 -11.42 -4.65 -17.00
C LEU A 238 -12.94 -4.48 -16.82
N SER A 239 -13.73 -5.18 -17.63
CA SER A 239 -15.18 -4.96 -17.71
C SER A 239 -15.96 -6.26 -17.96
N SER A 240 -17.22 -6.28 -17.51
CA SER A 240 -18.21 -7.29 -17.89
C SER A 240 -18.42 -7.32 -19.41
N ALA A 241 -18.76 -8.50 -19.94
CA ALA A 241 -19.06 -8.66 -21.37
C ALA A 241 -20.19 -7.74 -21.86
N ASP A 242 -21.15 -7.38 -20.99
CA ASP A 242 -22.26 -6.48 -21.31
C ASP A 242 -21.94 -4.99 -21.09
N ARG A 243 -20.69 -4.66 -20.73
CA ARG A 243 -20.14 -3.30 -20.54
C ARG A 243 -20.75 -2.48 -19.40
N LYS A 244 -21.72 -3.03 -18.65
CA LYS A 244 -22.43 -2.31 -17.57
C LYS A 244 -21.61 -2.17 -16.30
N HIS A 245 -20.61 -3.01 -16.09
CA HIS A 245 -19.69 -2.92 -14.96
C HIS A 245 -18.25 -2.93 -15.48
N ALA A 246 -17.47 -1.94 -15.07
CA ALA A 246 -16.07 -1.78 -15.42
C ALA A 246 -15.31 -1.16 -14.25
N MET A 247 -14.08 -1.64 -14.03
CA MET A 247 -13.13 -1.01 -13.12
C MET A 247 -11.75 -0.97 -13.76
N GLY A 248 -11.06 0.15 -13.58
CA GLY A 248 -9.70 0.35 -14.06
C GLY A 248 -8.92 1.33 -13.22
N VAL A 249 -7.70 1.65 -13.65
CA VAL A 249 -6.79 2.52 -12.90
C VAL A 249 -6.02 3.47 -13.80
N TYR A 250 -5.84 4.70 -13.34
CA TYR A 250 -4.99 5.74 -13.91
C TYR A 250 -4.07 6.33 -12.84
N ALA A 251 -2.85 6.69 -13.21
CA ALA A 251 -1.95 7.48 -12.38
C ALA A 251 -1.21 8.54 -13.22
N PRO A 252 -1.21 9.83 -12.82
CA PRO A 252 -0.52 10.88 -13.57
C PRO A 252 1.01 10.81 -13.46
N GLY A 253 1.55 9.99 -12.55
CA GLY A 253 2.98 9.73 -12.42
C GLY A 253 3.48 8.49 -13.17
N LEU A 254 2.68 7.92 -14.08
CA LEU A 254 3.07 6.79 -14.92
C LEU A 254 3.08 7.15 -16.43
N PRO A 255 3.97 6.51 -17.23
CA PRO A 255 4.94 5.49 -16.82
C PRO A 255 6.12 6.06 -16.00
N SER A 256 6.80 5.20 -15.23
CA SER A 256 7.98 5.61 -14.46
C SER A 256 9.17 5.85 -15.40
N LYS A 257 10.02 6.84 -15.08
CA LYS A 257 11.23 7.17 -15.85
C LYS A 257 12.18 5.96 -15.94
N GLY A 258 12.60 5.59 -17.15
CA GLY A 258 13.37 4.38 -17.44
C GLY A 258 12.53 3.10 -17.55
N PHE A 259 11.21 3.21 -17.47
CA PHE A 259 10.23 2.12 -17.57
C PHE A 259 9.04 2.53 -18.46
N GLU A 260 9.30 3.34 -19.51
CA GLU A 260 8.30 4.00 -20.36
C GLU A 260 7.31 3.05 -21.05
N GLY A 261 7.63 1.75 -21.15
CA GLY A 261 6.75 0.71 -21.71
C GLY A 261 5.91 -0.06 -20.67
N ALA A 262 5.95 0.30 -19.39
CA ALA A 262 5.35 -0.47 -18.29
C ALA A 262 4.70 0.44 -17.22
N GLY A 263 4.05 -0.18 -16.23
CA GLY A 263 3.39 0.49 -15.11
C GLY A 263 1.92 0.14 -14.95
N TYR A 264 1.24 -0.32 -16.01
CA TYR A 264 -0.14 -0.81 -15.93
C TYR A 264 -0.21 -2.28 -16.37
N GLY A 265 -0.46 -3.18 -15.42
CA GLY A 265 -0.56 -4.61 -15.71
C GLY A 265 -1.98 -5.13 -15.84
N ARG A 266 -2.11 -6.26 -16.54
CA ARG A 266 -3.35 -7.03 -16.67
C ARG A 266 -3.06 -8.52 -16.68
N PHE A 267 -3.84 -9.29 -15.92
CA PHE A 267 -3.61 -10.71 -15.68
C PHE A 267 -4.93 -11.47 -15.55
N ARG A 268 -4.95 -12.74 -15.98
CA ARG A 268 -6.03 -13.70 -15.75
C ARG A 268 -5.51 -14.92 -14.99
N PHE A 269 -6.07 -15.18 -13.82
CA PHE A 269 -5.76 -16.35 -13.00
C PHE A 269 -6.92 -17.35 -13.16
N ALA A 270 -6.79 -18.22 -14.18
CA ALA A 270 -7.88 -19.09 -14.63
C ALA A 270 -8.29 -20.17 -13.60
N PRO A 271 -7.38 -20.86 -12.87
CA PRO A 271 -7.75 -21.78 -11.80
C PRO A 271 -8.47 -21.06 -10.65
N GLU A 272 -7.98 -19.88 -10.26
CA GLU A 272 -8.46 -19.06 -9.15
C GLU A 272 -9.76 -18.30 -9.46
N LYS A 273 -10.16 -18.25 -10.74
CA LYS A 273 -11.33 -17.55 -11.29
C LYS A 273 -11.35 -16.04 -10.99
N VAL A 274 -10.18 -15.41 -11.04
CA VAL A 274 -9.98 -13.98 -10.78
C VAL A 274 -9.17 -13.31 -11.90
N VAL A 275 -9.42 -12.03 -12.15
CA VAL A 275 -8.62 -11.17 -13.05
C VAL A 275 -8.06 -9.99 -12.27
N LYS A 276 -6.86 -9.53 -12.62
CA LYS A 276 -6.13 -8.47 -11.92
C LYS A 276 -5.76 -7.35 -12.88
N TRP A 277 -5.92 -6.10 -12.46
CA TRP A 277 -5.08 -4.99 -12.94
C TRP A 277 -4.20 -4.47 -11.79
N ASN A 278 -3.06 -3.88 -12.10
CA ASN A 278 -2.22 -3.17 -11.13
C ASN A 278 -1.65 -1.87 -11.71
N CYS A 279 -1.27 -0.97 -10.81
CA CYS A 279 -0.63 0.31 -11.07
C CYS A 279 0.73 0.32 -10.34
N VAL A 280 1.82 0.30 -11.10
CA VAL A 280 3.15 -0.09 -10.65
C VAL A 280 4.18 0.99 -10.95
N PHE A 281 4.76 1.57 -9.91
CA PHE A 281 5.85 2.53 -9.99
C PHE A 281 7.19 1.84 -9.78
N ARG A 282 8.25 2.34 -10.42
CA ARG A 282 9.60 1.75 -10.33
C ARG A 282 10.66 2.82 -10.13
N LEU A 283 11.48 2.63 -9.11
CA LEU A 283 12.67 3.42 -8.83
C LEU A 283 13.90 2.53 -9.02
N LYS A 284 14.87 3.01 -9.79
CA LYS A 284 16.17 2.36 -9.95
C LYS A 284 17.27 3.39 -9.85
N ASN A 285 18.20 3.20 -8.91
CA ASN A 285 19.36 4.06 -8.73
C ASN A 285 20.57 3.22 -8.29
N GLN A 286 21.72 3.44 -8.92
CA GLN A 286 22.96 2.72 -8.59
C GLN A 286 23.53 3.16 -7.24
N ASP A 287 23.37 4.43 -6.88
CA ASP A 287 23.76 4.98 -5.56
C ASP A 287 22.75 4.61 -4.44
N GLY A 288 21.65 3.94 -4.81
CA GLY A 288 20.62 3.44 -3.91
C GLY A 288 19.28 4.18 -4.00
N VAL A 289 18.19 3.44 -3.76
CA VAL A 289 16.86 4.00 -3.47
C VAL A 289 16.87 4.48 -2.03
N LEU A 290 16.40 5.71 -1.81
CA LEU A 290 16.35 6.32 -0.48
C LEU A 290 15.31 5.63 0.42
N GLY A 291 15.60 5.56 1.72
CA GLY A 291 14.58 5.34 2.74
C GLY A 291 13.75 6.60 2.98
N GLY A 292 12.70 6.47 3.79
CA GLY A 292 11.69 7.51 4.00
C GLY A 292 10.44 7.31 3.16
N ASP A 293 9.69 8.40 2.96
CA ASP A 293 8.37 8.41 2.34
C ASP A 293 8.42 8.37 0.80
N HIS A 294 7.82 7.34 0.21
CA HIS A 294 7.56 7.25 -1.23
C HIS A 294 6.06 7.43 -1.50
N GLN A 295 5.71 8.56 -2.11
CA GLN A 295 4.31 8.97 -2.30
C GLN A 295 3.82 8.70 -3.72
N PHE A 296 2.68 8.03 -3.85
CA PHE A 296 2.03 7.71 -5.12
C PHE A 296 0.56 8.14 -5.11
N ARG A 297 0.09 8.53 -6.29
CA ARG A 297 -1.28 9.01 -6.52
C ARG A 297 -1.88 8.26 -7.70
N CYS A 298 -2.94 7.51 -7.43
CA CYS A 298 -3.69 6.74 -8.40
C CYS A 298 -5.17 7.17 -8.36
N PHE A 299 -5.90 6.78 -9.38
CA PHE A 299 -7.34 6.96 -9.50
C PHE A 299 -7.93 5.62 -9.96
N VAL A 300 -8.72 4.99 -9.09
CA VAL A 300 -9.51 3.83 -9.46
C VAL A 300 -10.81 4.33 -10.05
N VAL A 301 -11.10 3.98 -11.32
CA VAL A 301 -12.33 4.39 -12.00
C VAL A 301 -13.33 3.24 -11.98
N VAL A 302 -14.59 3.53 -11.64
CA VAL A 302 -15.67 2.52 -11.48
C VAL A 302 -16.99 3.02 -12.05
N GLY A 303 -17.63 2.22 -12.89
CA GLY A 303 -18.96 2.52 -13.46
C GLY A 303 -19.33 1.54 -14.56
N THR A 304 -20.03 1.99 -15.59
CA THR A 304 -20.01 1.34 -16.91
C THR A 304 -18.66 1.54 -17.59
N ALA A 305 -18.41 0.83 -18.69
CA ALA A 305 -17.23 1.07 -19.51
C ALA A 305 -17.18 2.51 -20.08
N ALA A 306 -18.33 3.11 -20.37
CA ALA A 306 -18.41 4.50 -20.86
C ALA A 306 -18.09 5.52 -19.76
N ASP A 307 -18.55 5.29 -18.53
CA ASP A 307 -18.19 6.13 -17.37
C ASP A 307 -16.69 6.09 -17.11
N CYS A 308 -16.07 4.90 -17.23
CA CYS A 308 -14.62 4.73 -17.13
C CYS A 308 -13.89 5.49 -18.25
N GLU A 309 -14.31 5.37 -19.51
CA GLU A 309 -13.71 6.08 -20.65
C GLU A 309 -13.74 7.60 -20.46
N ALA A 310 -14.91 8.16 -20.16
CA ALA A 310 -15.10 9.60 -19.94
C ALA A 310 -14.29 10.10 -18.73
N THR A 311 -14.24 9.32 -17.65
CA THR A 311 -13.47 9.65 -16.45
C THR A 311 -11.97 9.62 -16.72
N LEU A 312 -11.46 8.63 -17.46
CA LEU A 312 -10.05 8.53 -17.83
C LEU A 312 -9.62 9.66 -18.78
N ALA A 313 -10.48 10.03 -19.74
CA ALA A 313 -10.24 11.18 -20.61
C ALA A 313 -10.18 12.50 -19.83
N ALA A 314 -11.08 12.69 -18.87
CA ALA A 314 -11.10 13.88 -18.00
C ALA A 314 -9.89 13.92 -17.05
N LEU A 315 -9.49 12.79 -16.45
CA LEU A 315 -8.30 12.68 -15.61
C LEU A 315 -7.02 12.96 -16.43
N HIS A 316 -6.86 12.34 -17.60
CA HIS A 316 -5.70 12.59 -18.46
C HIS A 316 -5.60 14.08 -18.82
N LYS A 317 -6.70 14.68 -19.30
CA LYS A 317 -6.78 16.12 -19.62
C LYS A 317 -6.53 17.04 -18.41
N GLU A 318 -6.75 16.57 -17.18
CA GLU A 318 -6.47 17.35 -15.97
C GLU A 318 -4.97 17.38 -15.61
N PHE A 319 -4.22 16.32 -15.96
CA PHE A 319 -2.82 16.16 -15.55
C PHE A 319 -1.78 16.32 -16.68
N THR A 320 -2.20 16.47 -17.94
CA THR A 320 -1.32 16.83 -19.08
C THR A 320 -1.53 18.27 -19.55
N LYS A 321 -1.64 19.21 -18.59
CA LYS A 321 -1.75 20.67 -18.83
C LYS A 321 -0.40 21.35 -18.67
#